data_AF-A0A928DD08-F1
#
_entry.id   AF-A0A928DD08-F1
#
_cell.length_a   1.000
_cell.length_b   1.000
_cell.length_c   1.000
_cell.angle_alpha   90.00
_cell.angle_beta   90.00
_cell.angle_gamma   90.00
#
_symmetry.space_group_name_H-M   'P 1'
#
loop_
_entity.id
_entity.type
_entity.pdbx_description
1 polymer ?
#
loop_
_entity_poly.entity_id
_entity_poly.type
_entity_poly.pdbx_seq_one_letter_code
_entity_poly.pdbx_strand_id
1 'polypeptide(L)'
;MPKRISSIKPRESNLKGKKQEENTKKWYTSFFARLIFMAILICVAVNIRIYYNQRAELLNREIANVEYQIHELDREIENLKKRKEELCSFSHVTKRIREENLGLRYAEPSQIRKTALVRRNIDNKQVASGTVPKTDSQKTAAVR
;
A
#
# COMPACT_ATOMS: atom_id res chain seq x y z
N MET A 1 66.48 -70.28 15.94
CA MET A 1 65.23 -70.07 16.71
C MET A 1 64.83 -68.60 16.63
N PRO A 2 63.63 -68.24 16.11
CA PRO A 2 63.24 -66.84 15.98
C PRO A 2 62.67 -66.29 17.29
N LYS A 3 63.14 -65.10 17.73
CA LYS A 3 62.58 -64.34 18.85
C LYS A 3 61.28 -63.65 18.41
N ARG A 4 60.17 -63.95 19.10
CA ARG A 4 58.89 -63.21 18.99
C ARG A 4 59.09 -61.79 19.52
N ILE A 5 58.88 -60.80 18.66
CA ILE A 5 58.73 -59.39 19.06
C ILE A 5 57.34 -59.25 19.68
N SER A 6 57.27 -58.94 20.97
CA SER A 6 56.02 -58.64 21.67
C SER A 6 55.47 -57.29 21.21
N SER A 7 54.16 -57.24 20.97
CA SER A 7 53.44 -56.04 20.56
C SER A 7 53.44 -55.01 21.69
N ILE A 8 54.08 -53.87 21.44
CA ILE A 8 54.03 -52.70 22.32
C ILE A 8 52.62 -52.11 22.22
N LYS A 9 51.75 -52.41 23.19
CA LYS A 9 50.45 -51.73 23.30
C LYS A 9 50.69 -50.26 23.64
N PRO A 10 50.11 -49.30 22.89
CA PRO A 10 50.24 -47.89 23.21
C PRO A 10 49.56 -47.57 24.55
N ARG A 11 50.21 -46.71 25.34
CA ARG A 11 49.82 -46.29 26.69
C ARG A 11 48.45 -45.60 26.68
N GLU A 12 47.43 -46.24 27.26
CA GLU A 12 46.03 -45.78 27.24
C GLU A 12 45.78 -44.37 27.82
N SER A 13 46.69 -43.88 28.66
CA SER A 13 46.59 -42.53 29.23
C SER A 13 46.65 -41.42 28.17
N ASN A 14 47.34 -41.65 27.05
CA ASN A 14 47.45 -40.69 25.95
C ASN A 14 46.18 -40.64 25.08
N LEU A 15 45.42 -41.74 24.99
CA LEU A 15 44.13 -41.80 24.30
C LEU A 15 43.00 -41.15 25.10
N LYS A 16 43.03 -41.26 26.43
CA LYS A 16 42.04 -40.60 27.32
C LYS A 16 42.18 -39.07 27.29
N GLY A 17 43.40 -38.54 27.31
CA GLY A 17 43.66 -37.10 27.19
C GLY A 17 43.14 -36.50 25.88
N LYS A 18 43.41 -37.14 24.75
CA LYS A 18 42.91 -36.71 23.43
C LYS A 18 41.38 -36.78 23.33
N LYS A 19 40.75 -37.85 23.85
CA LYS A 19 39.28 -37.97 23.87
C LYS A 19 38.61 -36.91 24.75
N GLN A 20 39.24 -36.53 25.86
CA GLN A 20 38.71 -35.51 26.76
C GLN A 20 38.81 -34.10 26.16
N GLU A 21 39.91 -33.79 25.45
CA GLU A 21 40.09 -32.54 24.71
C GLU A 21 39.14 -32.39 23.52
N GLU A 22 38.87 -33.48 22.78
CA GLU A 22 37.88 -33.46 21.70
C GLU A 22 36.45 -33.26 22.21
N ASN A 23 36.10 -33.86 23.35
CA ASN A 23 34.76 -33.71 23.94
C ASN A 23 34.51 -32.29 24.43
N THR A 24 35.50 -31.63 25.05
CA THR A 24 35.36 -30.23 25.47
C THR A 24 35.27 -29.31 24.25
N LYS A 25 36.08 -29.53 23.21
CA LYS A 25 35.97 -28.78 21.94
C LYS A 25 34.60 -28.90 21.29
N LYS A 26 34.03 -30.11 21.20
CA LYS A 26 32.68 -30.35 20.65
C LYS A 26 31.58 -29.67 21.47
N TRP A 27 31.75 -29.62 22.79
CA TRP A 27 30.81 -28.92 23.67
C TRP A 27 30.84 -27.40 23.44
N TYR A 28 32.04 -26.81 23.38
CA TYR A 28 32.20 -25.39 23.07
C TYR A 28 31.69 -25.03 21.67
N THR A 29 32.01 -25.81 20.64
CA THR A 29 31.52 -25.53 19.28
C THR A 29 30.00 -25.63 19.20
N SER A 30 29.37 -26.58 19.89
CA SER A 30 27.90 -26.68 19.96
C SER A 30 27.28 -25.47 20.66
N PHE A 31 27.90 -24.99 21.74
CA PHE A 31 27.44 -23.80 22.47
C PHE A 31 27.52 -22.54 21.61
N PHE A 32 28.68 -22.27 20.98
CA PHE A 32 28.86 -21.12 20.10
C PHE A 32 28.00 -21.21 18.84
N ALA A 33 27.81 -22.39 18.27
CA ALA A 33 26.90 -22.58 17.13
C ALA A 33 25.46 -22.19 17.48
N ARG A 34 24.96 -22.59 18.67
CA ARG A 34 23.63 -22.18 19.15
C ARG A 34 23.53 -20.68 19.39
N LEU A 35 24.58 -20.07 19.95
CA LEU A 35 24.62 -18.64 20.24
C LEU A 35 24.63 -17.82 18.94
N ILE A 36 25.46 -18.22 17.96
CA ILE A 36 25.49 -17.61 16.62
C ILE A 36 24.15 -17.76 15.93
N PHE A 37 23.52 -18.94 16.00
CA PHE A 37 22.19 -19.16 15.42
C PHE A 37 21.14 -18.20 16.01
N MET A 38 21.10 -18.05 17.34
CA MET A 38 20.21 -17.09 17.99
C MET A 38 20.52 -15.64 17.60
N ALA A 39 21.79 -15.28 17.52
CA ALA A 39 22.20 -13.94 17.07
C ALA A 39 21.75 -13.66 15.63
N ILE A 40 21.88 -14.63 14.72
CA ILE A 40 21.41 -14.51 13.34
C ILE A 40 19.90 -14.30 13.31
N LEU A 41 19.12 -15.06 14.07
CA LEU A 41 17.66 -14.90 14.12
C LEU A 41 17.24 -13.50 14.60
N ILE A 42 17.92 -12.98 15.62
CA ILE A 42 17.67 -11.62 16.12
C ILE A 42 18.01 -10.58 15.05
N CYS A 43 19.17 -10.70 14.39
CA CYS A 43 19.56 -9.82 13.30
C CYS A 43 18.55 -9.86 12.14
N VAL A 44 18.06 -11.04 11.76
CA VAL A 44 17.03 -11.20 10.72
C VAL A 44 15.75 -10.49 11.14
N ALA A 45 15.28 -10.71 12.37
CA ALA A 45 14.06 -10.06 12.88
C ALA A 45 14.18 -8.53 12.88
N VAL A 46 15.33 -7.99 13.29
CA VAL A 46 15.60 -6.54 13.29
C VAL A 46 15.68 -6.00 11.86
N ASN A 47 16.36 -6.68 10.93
CA ASN A 47 16.42 -6.29 9.53
C ASN A 47 15.04 -6.26 8.88
N ILE A 48 14.21 -7.27 9.14
CA ILE A 48 12.82 -7.31 8.67
C ILE A 48 12.06 -6.11 9.20
N ARG A 49 12.17 -5.81 10.51
CA ARG A 49 11.49 -4.65 11.11
C ARG A 49 11.92 -3.33 10.48
N ILE A 50 13.22 -3.12 10.30
CA ILE A 50 13.76 -1.91 9.65
C ILE A 50 13.24 -1.80 8.22
N TYR A 51 13.27 -2.90 7.47
CA TYR A 51 12.79 -2.96 6.09
C TYR A 51 11.31 -2.59 5.97
N TYR A 52 10.45 -3.17 6.81
CA TYR A 52 9.03 -2.83 6.84
C TYR A 52 8.80 -1.37 7.25
N ASN A 53 9.56 -0.86 8.21
CA ASN A 53 9.41 0.52 8.65
C ASN A 53 9.78 1.52 7.55
N GLN A 54 10.88 1.27 6.84
CA GLN A 54 11.29 2.07 5.68
C GLN A 54 10.25 2.01 4.55
N ARG A 55 9.74 0.82 4.23
CA ARG A 55 8.68 0.65 3.24
C ARG A 55 7.40 1.37 3.64
N ALA A 56 6.99 1.27 4.90
CA ALA A 56 5.79 1.96 5.39
C ALA A 56 5.93 3.49 5.28
N GLU A 57 7.10 4.04 5.61
CA GLU A 57 7.35 5.47 5.44
C GLU A 57 7.30 5.91 3.97
N LEU A 58 7.90 5.14 3.07
CA LEU A 58 7.85 5.42 1.63
C LEU A 58 6.42 5.39 1.10
N LEU A 59 5.64 4.35 1.45
CA LEU A 59 4.24 4.24 1.04
C LEU A 59 3.41 5.41 1.58
N ASN A 60 3.62 5.82 2.84
CA ASN A 60 2.90 6.96 3.41
C ASN A 60 3.23 8.27 2.67
N ARG A 61 4.49 8.48 2.25
CA ARG A 61 4.87 9.63 1.43
C ARG A 61 4.23 9.61 0.05
N GLU A 62 4.17 8.44 -0.58
CA GLU A 62 3.49 8.26 -1.87
C GLU A 62 1.99 8.54 -1.74
N ILE A 63 1.34 8.03 -0.71
CA ILE A 63 -0.08 8.28 -0.43
C ILE A 63 -0.32 9.78 -0.25
N ALA A 64 0.49 10.47 0.56
CA ALA A 64 0.34 11.90 0.77
C ALA A 64 0.55 12.72 -0.52
N ASN A 65 1.48 12.30 -1.38
CA ASN A 65 1.70 12.96 -2.68
C ASN A 65 0.50 12.75 -3.63
N VAL A 66 -0.04 11.53 -3.68
CA VAL A 66 -1.25 11.25 -4.48
C VAL A 66 -2.45 12.03 -3.96
N GLU A 67 -2.64 12.11 -2.65
CA GLU A 67 -3.72 12.89 -2.03
C GLU A 67 -3.62 14.38 -2.38
N TYR A 68 -2.40 14.93 -2.34
CA TYR A 68 -2.15 16.31 -2.79
C TYR A 68 -2.53 16.51 -4.26
N GLN A 69 -2.14 15.60 -5.14
CA GLN A 69 -2.46 15.68 -6.56
C GLN A 69 -3.96 15.59 -6.82
N ILE A 70 -4.69 14.72 -6.12
CA ILE A 70 -6.15 14.62 -6.21
C ILE A 70 -6.78 15.95 -5.82
N HIS A 71 -6.35 16.53 -4.71
CA HIS A 71 -6.90 17.79 -4.23
C HIS A 71 -6.61 18.96 -5.18
N GLU A 72 -5.44 18.99 -5.82
CA GLU A 72 -5.14 20.00 -6.83
C GLU A 72 -6.02 19.83 -8.08
N LEU A 73 -6.21 18.59 -8.55
CA LEU A 73 -7.11 18.28 -9.66
C LEU A 73 -8.56 18.67 -9.36
N ASP A 74 -9.04 18.43 -8.14
CA ASP A 74 -10.39 18.83 -7.72
C ASP A 74 -10.58 20.36 -7.78
N ARG A 75 -9.56 21.12 -7.37
CA ARG A 75 -9.55 22.58 -7.49
C ARG A 75 -9.57 23.02 -8.95
N GLU A 76 -8.78 22.38 -9.81
CA GLU A 76 -8.80 22.67 -11.25
C GLU A 76 -10.16 22.37 -11.87
N ILE A 77 -10.78 21.25 -11.52
CA ILE A 77 -12.14 20.87 -11.98
C ILE A 77 -13.14 21.94 -11.55
N GLU A 78 -13.10 22.39 -10.30
CA GLU A 78 -14.01 23.42 -9.81
C GLU A 78 -13.80 24.76 -10.54
N ASN A 79 -12.54 25.13 -10.78
CA ASN A 79 -12.20 26.34 -11.52
C ASN A 79 -12.69 26.27 -12.98
N LEU A 80 -12.46 25.13 -13.65
CA LEU A 80 -12.95 24.89 -15.01
C LEU A 80 -14.48 24.91 -15.06
N LYS A 81 -15.14 24.36 -14.04
CA LYS A 81 -16.60 24.41 -13.92
C LYS A 81 -17.10 25.85 -13.80
N LYS A 82 -16.50 26.67 -12.94
CA LYS A 82 -16.83 28.11 -12.81
C LYS A 82 -16.62 28.83 -14.14
N ARG A 83 -15.47 28.62 -14.78
CA ARG A 83 -15.16 29.24 -16.08
C ARG A 83 -16.13 28.81 -17.18
N LYS A 84 -16.57 27.56 -17.19
CA LYS A 84 -17.63 27.08 -18.08
C LYS A 84 -18.95 27.79 -17.79
N GLU A 85 -19.34 27.91 -16.53
CA GLU A 85 -20.57 28.63 -16.13
C GLU A 85 -20.51 30.11 -16.54
N GLU A 86 -19.36 30.76 -16.42
CA GLU A 86 -19.12 32.13 -16.89
C GLU A 86 -19.24 32.26 -18.41
N LEU A 87 -18.58 31.39 -19.17
CA LEU A 87 -18.61 31.40 -20.64
C LEU A 87 -20.00 31.04 -21.19
N CYS A 88 -20.69 30.10 -20.55
CA CYS A 88 -22.06 29.71 -20.89
C CYS A 88 -23.10 30.69 -20.33
N SER A 89 -22.71 31.67 -19.53
CA SER A 89 -23.64 32.67 -19.02
C SER A 89 -24.25 33.45 -20.19
N PHE A 90 -25.56 33.66 -20.13
CA PHE A 90 -26.30 34.34 -21.19
C PHE A 90 -25.73 35.74 -21.49
N SER A 91 -25.25 36.44 -20.45
CA SER A 91 -24.57 37.73 -20.58
C SER A 91 -23.31 37.65 -21.45
N HIS A 92 -22.46 36.65 -21.24
CA HIS A 92 -21.22 36.48 -22.00
C HIS A 92 -21.49 36.15 -23.47
N VAL A 93 -22.42 35.23 -23.72
CA VAL A 93 -22.84 34.85 -25.08
C VAL A 93 -23.45 36.05 -25.82
N THR A 94 -24.34 36.80 -25.17
CA THR A 94 -25.01 37.95 -25.80
C THR A 94 -24.03 39.09 -26.09
N LYS A 95 -23.05 39.31 -25.22
CA LYS A 95 -21.95 40.25 -25.46
C LYS A 95 -21.14 39.86 -26.69
N ARG A 96 -20.78 38.58 -26.84
CA ARG A 96 -20.01 38.10 -27.99
C ARG A 96 -20.79 38.16 -29.30
N ILE A 97 -22.09 37.85 -29.27
CA ILE A 97 -22.98 38.00 -30.43
C ILE A 97 -22.99 39.46 -30.93
N ARG A 98 -23.03 40.43 -30.01
CA ARG A 98 -22.99 41.86 -30.34
C ARG A 98 -21.64 42.30 -30.90
N GLU A 99 -20.54 41.81 -30.34
CA GLU A 99 -19.17 42.14 -30.80
C GLU A 99 -18.92 41.65 -32.24
N GLU A 100 -19.39 40.46 -32.58
CA GLU A 100 -19.11 39.81 -33.87
C GLU A 100 -20.19 40.12 -34.93
N ASN A 101 -21.16 40.99 -34.64
CA ASN A 101 -22.29 41.34 -35.52
C ASN A 101 -22.98 40.12 -36.18
N LEU A 102 -23.04 39.00 -35.45
CA LEU A 102 -23.83 37.86 -35.89
C LEU A 102 -25.28 38.34 -35.86
N GLY A 103 -25.92 38.45 -37.03
CA GLY A 103 -27.31 38.90 -37.22
C GLY A 103 -28.36 37.95 -36.61
N LEU A 104 -28.10 37.42 -35.42
CA LEU A 104 -28.96 36.58 -34.62
C LEU A 104 -30.05 37.46 -34.01
N ARG A 105 -31.27 37.33 -34.53
CA ARG A 105 -32.47 37.91 -33.91
C ARG A 105 -32.68 37.25 -32.55
N TYR A 106 -33.19 38.01 -31.57
CA TYR A 106 -33.66 37.41 -30.31
C TYR A 106 -34.65 36.28 -30.62
N ALA A 107 -34.46 35.13 -29.99
CA ALA A 107 -35.37 33.99 -30.14
C ALA A 107 -36.78 34.42 -29.76
N GLU A 108 -37.75 34.07 -30.61
CA GLU A 108 -39.16 34.36 -30.32
C GLU A 108 -39.57 33.58 -29.05
N PRO A 109 -40.39 34.14 -28.14
CA PRO A 109 -40.77 33.46 -26.90
C PRO A 109 -41.39 32.07 -27.13
N SER A 110 -42.01 31.85 -28.29
CA SER A 110 -42.57 30.57 -28.74
C SER A 110 -41.50 29.50 -29.05
N GLN A 111 -40.27 29.90 -29.35
CA GLN A 111 -39.13 29.01 -29.66
C GLN A 111 -38.35 28.59 -28.40
N ILE A 112 -38.57 29.24 -27.26
CA ILE A 112 -37.87 28.96 -26.01
C ILE A 112 -38.54 27.77 -25.30
N ARG A 113 -38.03 26.56 -25.52
CA ARG A 113 -38.41 25.39 -24.72
C ARG A 113 -37.59 25.34 -23.44
N LYS A 114 -38.26 25.43 -22.29
CA LYS A 114 -37.63 25.17 -20.98
C LYS A 114 -37.29 23.68 -20.90
N THR A 115 -36.01 23.33 -20.99
CA THR A 115 -35.56 21.97 -20.73
C THR A 115 -35.53 21.76 -19.22
N ALA A 116 -36.31 20.79 -18.73
CA ALA A 116 -36.20 20.36 -17.35
C ALA A 116 -34.81 19.72 -17.16
N LEU A 117 -34.11 20.10 -16.10
CA LEU A 117 -32.86 19.46 -15.73
C LEU A 117 -33.16 18.00 -15.36
N VAL A 118 -32.93 17.07 -16.29
CA VAL A 118 -32.97 15.65 -15.99
C VAL A 118 -31.79 15.37 -15.07
N ARG A 119 -32.07 15.21 -13.77
CA ARG A 119 -31.09 14.75 -12.78
C ARG A 119 -30.69 13.32 -13.16
N ARG A 120 -29.62 13.16 -13.93
CA ARG A 120 -28.96 11.86 -14.07
C ARG A 120 -28.41 11.49 -12.69
N ASN A 121 -29.05 10.54 -12.01
CA ASN A 121 -28.40 9.81 -10.93
C ASN A 121 -27.22 9.06 -11.57
N ILE A 122 -26.02 9.60 -11.41
CA ILE A 122 -24.77 8.86 -11.62
C ILE A 122 -24.49 8.11 -10.31
N ASP A 123 -25.46 7.30 -9.87
CA ASP A 123 -25.28 6.41 -8.74
C ASP A 123 -24.89 5.05 -9.32
N ASN A 124 -23.68 4.60 -8.96
CA ASN A 124 -23.23 3.21 -9.01
C ASN A 124 -23.20 2.52 -10.38
N LYS A 125 -22.12 2.74 -11.13
CA LYS A 125 -21.65 1.75 -12.11
C LYS A 125 -20.14 1.51 -12.05
N GLN A 126 -19.55 1.43 -10.85
CA GLN A 126 -18.16 0.98 -10.64
C GLN A 126 -17.94 0.16 -9.35
N VAL A 127 -18.91 -0.65 -8.91
CA VAL A 127 -18.68 -1.69 -7.86
C VAL A 127 -19.27 -3.05 -8.26
N ALA A 128 -19.38 -3.34 -9.56
CA ALA A 128 -19.83 -4.63 -10.08
C ALA A 128 -18.66 -5.50 -10.61
N SER A 129 -17.53 -5.47 -9.93
CA SER A 129 -16.49 -6.50 -10.03
C SER A 129 -15.82 -6.68 -8.67
N GLY A 130 -16.50 -7.37 -7.76
CA GLY A 130 -15.98 -7.70 -6.43
C GLY A 130 -17.09 -8.02 -5.43
N THR A 131 -17.56 -9.28 -5.45
CA THR A 131 -18.03 -10.09 -4.30
C THR A 131 -17.70 -9.48 -2.91
N VAL A 132 -18.56 -9.31 -1.90
CA VAL A 132 -19.73 -10.07 -1.36
C VAL A 132 -20.54 -9.12 -0.44
N PRO A 133 -21.90 -9.14 -0.42
CA PRO A 133 -22.67 -8.55 0.69
C PRO A 133 -23.03 -9.63 1.74
N LYS A 134 -22.61 -9.43 2.99
CA LYS A 134 -23.20 -10.12 4.15
C LYS A 134 -24.31 -9.27 4.73
N THR A 135 -25.53 -9.69 4.40
CA THR A 135 -26.77 -9.73 5.18
C THR A 135 -26.92 -8.77 6.36
N ASP A 136 -27.85 -7.84 6.20
CA ASP A 136 -28.50 -7.08 7.27
C ASP A 136 -29.19 -8.01 8.29
N SER A 137 -29.09 -7.67 9.56
CA SER A 137 -30.04 -8.11 10.59
C SER A 137 -30.48 -6.91 11.41
N GLN A 138 -31.62 -6.37 10.97
CA GLN A 138 -32.79 -5.98 11.76
C GLN A 138 -32.61 -5.06 13.00
N LYS A 139 -33.14 -3.85 12.84
CA LYS A 139 -34.16 -3.21 13.71
C LYS A 139 -34.31 -3.76 15.13
N THR A 140 -34.09 -2.89 16.12
CA THR A 140 -35.20 -2.37 16.94
C THR A 140 -34.79 -1.08 17.65
N ALA A 141 -35.50 0.00 17.33
CA ALA A 141 -35.64 1.16 18.20
C ALA A 141 -36.72 0.81 19.24
N ALA A 142 -36.47 1.11 20.51
CA ALA A 142 -37.52 1.37 21.48
C ALA A 142 -37.04 2.46 22.44
N VAL A 143 -37.58 3.64 22.18
CA VAL A 143 -37.67 4.77 23.09
C VAL A 143 -38.49 4.34 24.31
N ARG A 144 -37.91 4.50 25.50
CA ARG A 144 -38.60 5.04 26.67
C ARG A 144 -37.59 5.52 27.71
#